data_AF-A0AAJ5E5U1-F1
#
_entry.id   AF-A0AAJ5E5U1-F1
#
_cell.length_a   1.000
_cell.length_b   1.000
_cell.length_c   1.000
_cell.angle_alpha   90.00
_cell.angle_beta   90.00
_cell.angle_gamma   90.00
#
_symmetry.space_group_name_H-M   'P 1'
#
loop_
_entity.id
_entity.type
_entity.pdbx_description
1 polymer ?
#
loop_
_entity_poly.entity_id
_entity_poly.type
_entity_poly.pdbx_seq_one_letter_code
_entity_poly.pdbx_strand_id
1 'polypeptide(L)'
;MNTVERFTLWRPEDPDDPSPDTSPVIIDGHRSALVISGRTLLRQYETASGYLLVTDFDCPFEEAVCFSLISKDLQSVLGEHLVGCLYSSYYLAELVWLDEVHFFATFAGLVDYRFYFTIRQFGIPWIYPRLGVACRRFHPKSGTWRRDIR
;
A
#
# COMPACT_ATOMS: atom_id res chain seq x y z
N MET A 1 -10.38 9.53 9.12
CA MET A 1 -9.02 9.13 8.67
C MET A 1 -8.10 10.32 8.89
N ASN A 2 -6.90 10.10 9.43
CA ASN A 2 -5.92 11.15 9.67
C ASN A 2 -4.55 10.75 9.09
N THR A 3 -3.86 11.69 8.46
CA THR A 3 -2.43 11.54 8.19
C THR A 3 -1.67 11.58 9.51
N VAL A 4 -0.65 10.73 9.66
CA VAL A 4 0.18 10.66 10.87
C VAL A 4 1.66 10.73 10.50
N GLU A 5 2.52 10.89 11.49
CA GLU A 5 3.99 10.85 11.33
C GLU A 5 4.59 10.05 12.49
N ARG A 6 4.32 8.75 12.49
CA ARG A 6 4.61 7.83 13.60
C ARG A 6 5.55 6.69 13.20
N PHE A 7 5.50 6.32 11.93
CA PHE A 7 6.18 5.16 11.39
C PHE A 7 7.36 5.57 10.54
N THR A 8 8.45 4.83 10.68
CA THR A 8 9.58 4.81 9.73
C THR A 8 9.97 3.36 9.48
N LEU A 9 10.76 3.12 8.43
CA LEU A 9 11.29 1.79 8.12
C LEU A 9 12.76 1.74 8.49
N TRP A 10 13.16 0.65 9.13
CA TRP A 10 14.57 0.37 9.32
C TRP A 10 15.19 0.00 7.97
N ARG A 11 16.23 0.71 7.56
CA ARG A 11 17.04 0.42 6.37
C ARG A 11 18.44 -0.01 6.83
N PRO A 12 19.03 -1.05 6.22
CA PRO A 12 20.46 -1.31 6.37
C PRO A 12 21.29 -0.09 5.95
N GLU A 13 22.43 0.12 6.59
CA GLU A 13 23.35 1.21 6.23
C GLU A 13 24.03 1.00 4.88
N ASP A 14 24.06 -0.25 4.40
CA ASP A 14 24.66 -0.61 3.12
C ASP A 14 23.60 -0.51 1.99
N PRO A 15 23.77 0.41 1.01
CA PRO A 15 22.87 0.57 -0.12
C PRO A 15 22.92 -0.60 -1.12
N ASP A 16 23.99 -1.40 -1.12
CA ASP A 16 24.16 -2.59 -1.96
C ASP A 16 23.71 -3.88 -1.24
N ASP A 17 23.15 -3.75 -0.03
CA ASP A 17 22.58 -4.89 0.70
C ASP A 17 21.43 -5.49 -0.12
N PRO A 18 21.51 -6.79 -0.52
CA PRO A 18 20.43 -7.51 -1.18
C PRO A 18 19.25 -7.80 -0.22
N SER A 19 19.14 -7.03 0.86
CA SER A 19 18.16 -7.13 1.92
C SER A 19 16.76 -7.43 1.38
N PRO A 20 16.00 -8.27 2.10
CA PRO A 20 14.72 -8.78 1.64
C PRO A 20 13.77 -7.65 1.26
N ASP A 21 12.78 -7.98 0.44
CA ASP A 21 11.66 -7.13 0.01
C ASP A 21 10.76 -6.64 1.17
N THR A 22 11.24 -6.75 2.41
CA THR A 22 10.53 -6.43 3.64
C THR A 22 11.43 -5.65 4.59
N SER A 23 10.86 -4.64 5.25
CA SER A 23 11.56 -3.81 6.22
C SER A 23 10.93 -3.92 7.62
N PRO A 24 11.74 -4.02 8.69
CA PRO A 24 11.26 -3.84 10.05
C PRO A 24 10.69 -2.42 10.25
N VAL A 25 9.55 -2.33 10.93
CA VAL A 25 8.91 -1.04 11.23
C VAL A 25 9.47 -0.45 12.51
N ILE A 26 9.78 0.83 12.48
CA ILE A 26 10.09 1.65 13.65
C ILE A 26 8.85 2.48 13.98
N ILE A 27 8.42 2.45 15.25
CA ILE A 27 7.22 3.12 15.73
C ILE A 27 7.63 4.09 16.84
N ASP A 28 7.34 5.37 16.68
CA ASP A 28 7.73 6.42 17.63
C ASP A 28 9.23 6.35 18.00
N GLY A 29 10.09 6.07 17.00
CA GLY A 29 11.54 5.93 17.20
C GLY A 29 12.02 4.59 17.78
N HIS A 30 11.11 3.66 18.10
CA HIS A 30 11.45 2.35 18.68
C HIS A 30 11.27 1.22 17.65
N ARG A 31 12.24 0.31 17.59
CA ARG A 31 12.16 -0.85 16.69
C ARG A 31 11.01 -1.78 17.13
N SER A 32 10.08 -2.04 16.22
CA SER A 32 8.99 -3.02 16.42
C SER A 32 9.41 -4.41 15.93
N ALA A 33 8.66 -5.42 16.37
CA ALA A 33 8.69 -6.76 15.78
C ALA A 33 7.95 -6.84 14.43
N LEU A 34 7.17 -5.80 14.08
CA LEU A 34 6.48 -5.73 12.79
C LEU A 34 7.48 -5.63 11.63
N VAL A 35 7.20 -6.40 10.60
CA VAL A 35 7.89 -6.39 9.31
C VAL A 35 6.83 -6.23 8.24
N ILE A 36 7.00 -5.26 7.33
CA ILE A 36 6.10 -5.03 6.20
C ILE A 36 6.87 -5.06 4.89
N SER A 37 6.16 -5.27 3.78
CA SER A 37 6.79 -5.24 2.46
C SER A 37 7.20 -3.81 2.06
N GLY A 38 8.30 -3.69 1.32
CA GLY A 38 8.86 -2.42 0.83
C GLY A 38 10.03 -1.88 1.67
N ARG A 39 10.70 -0.87 1.12
CA ARG A 39 11.94 -0.23 1.60
C ARG A 39 11.75 1.25 1.95
N THR A 40 10.92 1.98 1.19
CA THR A 40 10.64 3.40 1.47
C THR A 40 9.20 3.57 1.92
N LEU A 41 8.98 4.32 2.99
CA LEU A 41 7.63 4.72 3.41
C LEU A 41 7.19 5.97 2.65
N LEU A 42 6.14 5.84 1.84
CA LEU A 42 5.57 6.91 1.02
C LEU A 42 4.47 7.68 1.73
N ARG A 43 3.55 6.95 2.39
CA ARG A 43 2.40 7.53 3.08
C ARG A 43 2.04 6.69 4.29
N GLN A 44 1.44 7.34 5.28
CA GLN A 44 0.95 6.69 6.48
C GLN A 44 -0.35 7.36 6.94
N TYR A 45 -1.34 6.55 7.28
CA TYR A 45 -2.65 7.03 7.71
C TYR A 45 -3.14 6.23 8.90
N GLU A 46 -3.79 6.92 9.82
CA GLU A 46 -4.61 6.34 10.85
C GLU A 46 -6.06 6.23 10.38
N THR A 47 -6.62 5.03 10.49
CA THR A 47 -8.02 4.69 10.15
C THR A 47 -8.74 4.14 11.38
N ALA A 48 -10.06 3.96 11.32
CA ALA A 48 -10.79 3.32 12.42
C ALA A 48 -10.33 1.87 12.66
N SER A 49 -9.97 1.15 11.60
CA SER A 49 -9.62 -0.29 11.66
C SER A 49 -8.14 -0.57 11.92
N GLY A 50 -7.27 0.43 11.82
CA GLY A 50 -5.81 0.22 11.88
C GLY A 50 -5.01 1.37 11.28
N TYR A 51 -3.74 1.11 10.98
CA TYR A 51 -2.85 2.02 10.29
C TYR A 51 -2.58 1.52 8.86
N LEU A 52 -2.76 2.38 7.87
CA LEU A 52 -2.40 2.08 6.49
C LEU A 52 -1.03 2.67 6.20
N LEU A 53 -0.05 1.83 5.91
CA LEU A 53 1.27 2.22 5.44
C LEU A 53 1.39 1.90 3.96
N VAL A 54 1.93 2.85 3.20
CA VAL A 54 2.16 2.71 1.76
C VAL A 54 3.65 2.81 1.51
N THR A 55 4.20 1.79 0.86
CA THR A 55 5.65 1.65 0.67
C THR A 55 5.99 1.36 -0.79
N ASP A 56 7.21 1.68 -1.19
CA ASP A 56 7.81 1.20 -2.45
C ASP A 56 9.06 0.36 -2.16
N PHE A 57 9.65 -0.22 -3.21
CA PHE A 57 10.82 -1.09 -3.11
C PHE A 57 12.12 -0.44 -3.60
N ASP A 58 12.09 0.84 -4.02
CA ASP A 58 13.28 1.58 -4.49
C ASP A 58 14.12 0.75 -5.51
N CYS A 59 13.45 0.06 -6.45
CA CYS A 59 14.07 -0.90 -7.37
C CYS A 59 13.98 -0.41 -8.83
N PRO A 60 15.09 -0.34 -9.58
CA PRO A 60 15.12 0.28 -10.91
C PRO A 60 14.41 -0.54 -12.02
N PHE A 61 14.13 -1.82 -11.80
CA PHE A 61 13.55 -2.72 -12.82
C PHE A 61 12.06 -3.03 -12.61
N GLU A 62 11.61 -3.00 -11.36
CA GLU A 62 10.24 -3.31 -10.96
C GLU A 62 9.84 -2.41 -9.80
N GLU A 63 9.29 -1.24 -10.13
CA GLU A 63 8.71 -0.42 -9.09
C GLU A 63 7.29 -0.88 -8.84
N ALA A 64 7.10 -1.41 -7.65
CA ALA A 64 5.81 -1.76 -7.12
C ALA A 64 5.54 -0.92 -5.87
N VAL A 65 4.26 -0.76 -5.55
CA VAL A 65 3.84 -0.11 -4.31
C VAL A 65 3.06 -1.10 -3.49
N CYS A 66 3.46 -1.29 -2.24
CA CYS A 66 2.73 -2.11 -1.29
C CYS A 66 1.85 -1.25 -0.40
N PHE A 67 0.66 -1.75 -0.10
CA PHE A 67 -0.29 -1.18 0.83
C PHE A 67 -0.47 -2.16 1.98
N SER A 68 0.01 -1.80 3.17
CA SER A 68 -0.02 -2.66 4.36
C SER A 68 -0.93 -2.07 5.41
N LEU A 69 -1.95 -2.83 5.82
CA LEU A 69 -2.85 -2.48 6.92
C LEU A 69 -2.34 -3.14 8.20
N ILE A 70 -2.02 -2.34 9.21
CA ILE A 70 -1.50 -2.78 10.52
C ILE A 70 -2.59 -2.63 11.58
N SER A 71 -2.65 -3.56 12.53
CA SER A 71 -3.59 -3.51 13.64
C SER A 71 -3.36 -2.32 14.58
N LYS A 72 -4.42 -1.86 15.25
CA LYS A 72 -4.35 -0.72 16.19
C LYS A 72 -3.44 -0.97 17.39
N ASP A 73 -3.34 -2.22 17.83
CA ASP A 73 -2.44 -2.67 18.90
C ASP A 73 -0.97 -2.80 18.43
N LEU A 74 -0.70 -2.56 17.14
CA LEU A 74 0.62 -2.60 16.51
C LEU A 74 1.30 -3.97 16.61
N GLN A 75 0.54 -5.04 16.80
CA GLN A 75 1.09 -6.39 16.94
C GLN A 75 1.08 -7.18 15.64
N SER A 76 0.27 -6.80 14.65
CA SER A 76 0.08 -7.62 13.45
C SER A 76 -0.17 -6.82 12.18
N VAL A 77 0.20 -7.41 11.05
CA VAL A 77 -0.23 -6.97 9.72
C VAL A 77 -1.55 -7.67 9.40
N LEU A 78 -2.61 -6.88 9.24
CA LEU A 78 -3.98 -7.32 8.98
C LEU A 78 -4.25 -7.66 7.52
N GLY A 79 -3.43 -7.14 6.60
CA GLY A 79 -3.48 -7.43 5.18
C GLY A 79 -2.49 -6.58 4.41
N GLU A 80 -1.95 -7.14 3.34
CA GLU A 80 -1.07 -6.44 2.41
C GLU A 80 -1.58 -6.61 0.99
N HIS A 81 -1.35 -5.60 0.17
CA HIS A 81 -1.56 -5.71 -1.27
C HIS A 81 -0.44 -5.03 -2.03
N LEU A 82 0.23 -5.81 -2.87
CA LEU A 82 1.21 -5.29 -3.83
C LEU A 82 0.49 -4.83 -5.09
N VAL A 83 0.80 -3.64 -5.57
CA VAL A 83 0.43 -3.17 -6.91
C VAL A 83 1.72 -3.03 -7.71
N GLY A 84 1.91 -3.93 -8.66
CA GLY A 84 3.12 -4.04 -9.47
C GLY A 84 2.95 -5.09 -10.55
N CYS A 85 3.77 -5.00 -11.60
CA CYS A 85 3.82 -5.99 -12.66
C CYS A 85 5.22 -5.96 -13.28
N LEU A 86 5.72 -7.13 -13.70
CA LEU A 86 6.98 -7.27 -14.41
C LEU A 86 7.05 -6.28 -15.59
N TYR A 87 8.18 -5.59 -15.72
CA TYR A 87 8.46 -4.61 -16.78
C TYR A 87 7.52 -3.39 -16.81
N SER A 88 6.87 -3.06 -15.69
CA SER A 88 6.06 -1.84 -15.55
C SER A 88 6.41 -1.13 -14.26
N SER A 89 6.73 0.16 -14.36
CA SER A 89 6.99 1.02 -13.19
C SER A 89 5.68 1.56 -12.62
N TYR A 90 5.45 1.34 -11.33
CA TYR A 90 4.30 1.86 -10.58
C TYR A 90 4.77 2.90 -9.56
N TYR A 91 4.95 4.14 -10.01
CA TYR A 91 5.14 5.27 -9.10
C TYR A 91 3.78 5.74 -8.57
N LEU A 92 3.60 5.74 -7.25
CA LEU A 92 2.39 6.29 -6.63
C LEU A 92 2.28 7.79 -6.97
N ALA A 93 1.27 8.16 -7.76
CA ALA A 93 1.01 9.55 -8.12
C ALA A 93 0.13 10.22 -7.05
N GLU A 94 -1.05 9.66 -6.81
CA GLU A 94 -1.99 10.17 -5.83
C GLU A 94 -2.66 9.03 -5.06
N LEU A 95 -3.01 9.33 -3.81
CA LEU A 95 -3.90 8.53 -2.99
C LEU A 95 -5.02 9.44 -2.50
N VAL A 96 -6.25 9.12 -2.92
CA VAL A 96 -7.42 9.95 -2.66
C VAL A 96 -8.44 9.15 -1.87
N TRP A 97 -8.79 9.67 -0.70
CA TRP A 97 -9.83 9.10 0.15
C TRP A 97 -11.21 9.49 -0.37
N LEU A 98 -12.11 8.53 -0.44
CA LEU A 98 -13.51 8.71 -0.81
C LEU A 98 -14.39 8.85 0.44
N ASP A 99 -14.07 8.06 1.47
CA ASP A 99 -14.66 8.11 2.80
C ASP A 99 -13.68 7.52 3.83
N GLU A 100 -14.13 7.11 5.01
CA GLU A 100 -13.27 6.60 6.08
C GLU A 100 -12.64 5.21 5.82
N VAL A 101 -13.21 4.45 4.88
CA VAL A 101 -12.82 3.05 4.61
C VAL A 101 -12.49 2.81 3.13
N HIS A 102 -12.83 3.73 2.25
CA HIS A 102 -12.58 3.65 0.82
C HIS A 102 -11.61 4.73 0.36
N PHE A 103 -10.63 4.32 -0.44
CA PHE A 103 -9.73 5.22 -1.14
C PHE A 103 -9.38 4.64 -2.51
N PHE A 104 -8.82 5.45 -3.39
CA PHE A 104 -8.17 4.94 -4.58
C PHE A 104 -6.76 5.48 -4.73
N ALA A 105 -5.91 4.69 -5.35
CA ALA A 105 -4.59 5.09 -5.77
C ALA A 105 -4.52 5.23 -7.29
N THR A 106 -3.73 6.20 -7.73
CA THR A 106 -3.32 6.37 -9.12
C THR A 106 -1.80 6.27 -9.22
N PHE A 107 -1.33 5.89 -10.40
CA PHE A 107 0.08 5.66 -10.65
C PHE A 107 0.52 6.45 -11.88
N ALA A 108 1.73 7.00 -11.85
CA ALA A 108 2.27 7.79 -12.94
C ALA A 108 2.29 6.96 -14.24
N GLY A 109 1.91 7.57 -15.36
CA GLY A 109 1.81 6.88 -16.66
C GLY A 109 0.58 5.98 -16.82
N LEU A 110 -0.21 5.73 -15.76
CA LEU A 110 -1.41 4.89 -15.79
C LEU A 110 -2.70 5.71 -15.69
N VAL A 111 -2.84 6.72 -16.54
CA VAL A 111 -3.92 7.72 -16.49
C VAL A 111 -5.33 7.13 -16.62
N ASP A 112 -5.47 6.02 -17.34
CA ASP A 112 -6.74 5.33 -17.52
C ASP A 112 -7.07 4.39 -16.36
N TYR A 113 -6.20 4.23 -15.36
CA TYR A 113 -6.34 3.23 -14.31
C TYR A 113 -6.52 3.87 -12.93
N ARG A 114 -7.39 3.24 -12.13
CA ARG A 114 -7.56 3.54 -10.71
C ARG A 114 -7.64 2.24 -9.93
N PHE A 115 -6.91 2.18 -8.82
CA PHE A 115 -6.91 1.05 -7.92
C PHE A 115 -7.72 1.43 -6.70
N TYR A 116 -8.93 0.89 -6.59
CA TYR A 116 -9.84 1.17 -5.48
C TYR A 116 -9.58 0.19 -4.35
N PHE A 117 -9.40 0.72 -3.15
CA PHE A 117 -9.16 -0.05 -1.94
C PHE A 117 -10.34 0.07 -0.98
N THR A 118 -10.59 -1.01 -0.25
CA THR A 118 -11.59 -1.08 0.82
C THR A 118 -10.95 -1.63 2.09
N ILE A 119 -10.99 -0.85 3.16
CA ILE A 119 -10.57 -1.26 4.50
C ILE A 119 -11.78 -1.84 5.22
N ARG A 120 -11.69 -3.11 5.62
CA ARG A 120 -12.79 -3.85 6.23
C ARG A 120 -12.49 -4.06 7.71
N GLN A 121 -13.51 -3.84 8.54
CA GLN A 121 -13.39 -4.04 9.99
C GLN A 121 -13.10 -5.50 10.36
N PHE A 122 -13.70 -6.42 9.59
CA PHE A 122 -13.48 -7.86 9.72
C PHE A 122 -12.99 -8.44 8.39
N GLY A 123 -12.22 -9.51 8.48
CA GLY A 123 -11.75 -10.25 7.32
C GLY A 123 -11.41 -11.69 7.68
N ILE A 124 -11.53 -12.56 6.68
CA ILE A 124 -11.08 -13.94 6.74
C ILE A 124 -9.85 -14.01 5.83
N PRO A 125 -8.68 -14.46 6.32
CA PRO A 125 -7.49 -14.59 5.49
C PRO A 125 -7.80 -15.33 4.19
N TRP A 126 -7.27 -14.83 3.07
CA TRP A 126 -7.38 -15.39 1.71
C TRP A 126 -8.77 -15.33 1.03
N ILE A 127 -9.87 -15.37 1.77
CA ILE A 127 -11.24 -15.36 1.20
C ILE A 127 -11.81 -13.93 1.17
N TYR A 128 -11.54 -13.17 2.23
CA TYR A 128 -12.11 -11.85 2.44
C TYR A 128 -11.07 -10.98 3.15
N PRO A 129 -10.02 -10.55 2.42
CA PRO A 129 -8.93 -9.80 3.03
C PRO A 129 -9.46 -8.50 3.65
N ARG A 130 -8.85 -8.08 4.75
CA ARG A 130 -9.20 -6.81 5.43
C ARG A 130 -8.85 -5.59 4.58
N LEU A 131 -7.91 -5.74 3.66
CA LEU A 131 -7.62 -4.77 2.63
C LEU A 131 -8.01 -5.38 1.28
N GLY A 132 -9.18 -5.00 0.76
CA GLY A 132 -9.63 -5.41 -0.56
C GLY A 132 -9.15 -4.43 -1.63
N VAL A 133 -8.85 -4.93 -2.83
CA VAL A 133 -8.55 -4.09 -4.01
C VAL A 133 -9.46 -4.42 -5.18
N ALA A 134 -9.72 -3.41 -6.01
CA ALA A 134 -10.29 -3.57 -7.34
C ALA A 134 -9.63 -2.59 -8.31
N CYS A 135 -8.97 -3.11 -9.33
CA CYS A 135 -8.50 -2.31 -10.45
C CYS A 135 -9.69 -1.94 -11.35
N ARG A 136 -9.75 -0.69 -11.78
CA ARG A 136 -10.71 -0.23 -12.79
C ARG A 136 -10.01 0.58 -13.86
N ARG A 137 -10.40 0.36 -15.11
CA ARG A 137 -9.97 1.11 -16.27
C ARG A 137 -11.07 2.03 -16.78
N PHE A 138 -10.74 3.27 -17.11
CA PHE A 138 -11.63 4.21 -17.76
C PHE A 138 -11.85 3.80 -19.21
N HIS A 139 -13.11 3.72 -19.63
CA HIS A 139 -13.47 3.40 -21.01
C HIS A 139 -13.99 4.66 -21.72
N PRO A 140 -13.17 5.32 -22.56
CA PRO A 140 -13.47 6.65 -23.08
C PRO A 140 -14.74 6.69 -23.94
N LYS A 141 -15.03 5.61 -24.69
CA LYS A 141 -16.24 5.54 -25.54
C LYS A 141 -17.54 5.51 -24.73
N SER A 142 -17.51 5.03 -23.50
CA SER A 142 -18.70 4.91 -22.65
C SER A 142 -18.69 5.86 -21.45
N GLY A 143 -17.59 6.59 -21.23
CA GLY A 143 -17.43 7.48 -20.07
C GLY A 143 -17.47 6.76 -18.71
N THR A 144 -17.24 5.45 -18.68
CA THR A 144 -17.44 4.63 -17.48
C THR A 144 -16.18 3.90 -17.05
N TRP A 145 -16.02 3.74 -15.74
CA TRP A 145 -14.98 2.91 -15.13
C TRP A 145 -15.44 1.46 -15.08
N ARG A 146 -14.67 0.55 -15.68
CA ARG A 146 -14.96 -0.89 -15.69
C ARG A 146 -13.90 -1.65 -14.93
N ARG A 147 -14.29 -2.77 -14.30
CA ARG A 147 -13.36 -3.64 -13.59
C ARG A 147 -12.30 -4.18 -14.57
N ASP A 148 -11.05 -4.18 -14.10
CA ASP A 148 -9.88 -4.73 -14.78
C ASP A 148 -9.13 -5.64 -13.78
N ILE A 149 -8.25 -6.53 -14.26
CA ILE A 149 -7.54 -7.56 -13.47
C ILE A 149 -6.02 -7.27 -13.46
N ARG A 150 -5.63 -6.03 -13.71
CA ARG A 150 -4.22 -5.64 -13.73
C ARG A 150 -3.52 -5.88 -12.40
#